data_AF-A0A348VSV7-F1
#
_entry.id   AF-A0A348VSV7-F1
#
_cell.length_a   1.000
_cell.length_b   1.000
_cell.length_c   1.000
_cell.angle_alpha   90.00
_cell.angle_beta   90.00
_cell.angle_gamma   90.00
#
_symmetry.space_group_name_H-M   'P 1'
#
loop_
_entity.id
_entity.type
_entity.pdbx_description
1 polymer ?
#
loop_
_entity_poly.entity_id
_entity_poly.type
_entity_poly.pdbx_seq_one_letter_code
_entity_poly.pdbx_strand_id
1 'polypeptide(L)'
;IIGRGGASFIDTAPGATFESQFSGNTTEICPVGALTAKSFRFKARPWEMESTPSICPFCSCGCNIFINTRSGKIMRFMSRENPDVDVGWLCDRGRYGFERINSAERLVVPLLRKKGQLTEVSWDEAISAAVSGLQQGKKIHGQGVIAGLGSAWALNEENTLLNRLISDSLGSSHIDLAPGDEGVAAGQALAEGVGAFALMDIIKADSLILLGADPSERQPIVDLWLKKAVLQQGAELLLLHPQRTEMARYAAQTLAYTAGSEDPLLRLLTSLLMKDRRYDGQEGDLAAAGLLKADLERACAWAASGRARLVLVDASFFTSEVRVYLLKEFMAALGNNATSGVLFASPNGYGAALYSRDAAKGKKGAERGLSGEEILLAAEEGRIKDLYILNLDRMAEETAERAKKGADLILGHALFLKGAARHADILFPSAAFSEKTGSMTNTSGLTQDLHKALDPPGAARPEAQVLQRMLDLLGMSKA
;
A
#
# COMPACT_ATOMS: atom_id res chain seq x y z
N ILE A 1 4.11 36.86 7.93
CA ILE A 1 3.59 37.97 8.77
C ILE A 1 3.53 39.20 7.88
N ILE A 2 2.35 39.79 7.76
CA ILE A 2 2.11 41.02 7.00
C ILE A 2 1.83 42.15 8.01
N GLY A 3 2.33 43.35 7.73
CA GLY A 3 2.22 44.51 8.63
C GLY A 3 3.36 44.60 9.65
N ARG A 4 3.21 45.53 10.61
CA ARG A 4 4.17 45.80 11.69
C ARG A 4 3.45 46.21 12.99
N GLY A 5 4.04 45.91 14.14
CA GLY A 5 3.49 46.27 15.46
C GLY A 5 2.14 45.60 15.73
N GLY A 6 1.21 46.29 16.41
CA GLY A 6 -0.12 45.75 16.73
C GLY A 6 -1.02 45.47 15.51
N ALA A 7 -0.65 45.94 14.31
CA ALA A 7 -1.38 45.68 13.06
C ALA A 7 -0.82 44.46 12.30
N SER A 8 0.04 43.66 12.93
CA SER A 8 0.64 42.49 12.28
C SER A 8 -0.36 41.33 12.25
N PHE A 9 -0.47 40.66 11.11
CA PHE A 9 -1.31 39.47 10.95
C PHE A 9 -0.60 38.36 10.16
N ILE A 10 -1.08 37.13 10.31
CA ILE A 10 -0.56 35.95 9.63
C ILE A 10 -1.48 35.69 8.44
N ASP A 11 -0.92 35.66 7.24
CA ASP A 11 -1.63 35.37 6.00
C ASP A 11 -0.65 34.83 4.95
N THR A 12 -1.21 34.30 3.85
CA THR A 12 -0.44 33.98 2.64
C THR A 12 -0.03 35.23 1.89
N ALA A 13 0.88 35.10 0.92
CA ALA A 13 1.21 36.21 0.03
C ALA A 13 -0.06 36.67 -0.72
N PRO A 14 -0.22 37.97 -1.03
CA PRO A 14 -1.41 38.47 -1.74
C PRO A 14 -1.68 37.69 -3.03
N GLY A 15 -2.89 37.12 -3.13
CA GLY A 15 -3.32 36.31 -4.28
C GLY A 15 -2.85 34.85 -4.26
N ALA A 16 -2.06 34.43 -3.26
CA ALA A 16 -1.62 33.05 -3.12
C ALA A 16 -2.54 32.24 -2.19
N THR A 17 -2.81 31.01 -2.57
CA THR A 17 -3.44 29.97 -1.75
C THR A 17 -2.40 29.30 -0.84
N PHE A 18 -2.83 28.78 0.32
CA PHE A 18 -1.96 27.98 1.18
C PHE A 18 -1.94 26.53 0.68
N GLU A 19 -1.11 26.25 -0.31
CA GLU A 19 -0.98 24.94 -0.93
C GLU A 19 0.15 24.14 -0.28
N SER A 20 -0.24 23.14 0.50
CA SER A 20 0.69 22.17 1.08
C SER A 20 -0.08 20.92 1.45
N GLN A 21 0.52 19.76 1.24
CA GLN A 21 -0.02 18.48 1.72
C GLN A 21 0.01 18.34 3.26
N PHE A 22 0.63 19.30 3.95
CA PHE A 22 0.71 19.35 5.40
C PHE A 22 -0.02 20.57 5.97
N SER A 23 -0.87 21.23 5.18
CA SER A 23 -1.53 22.49 5.56
C SER A 23 -2.35 22.35 6.84
N GLY A 24 -2.99 21.20 7.04
CA GLY A 24 -3.84 20.94 8.19
C GLY A 24 -3.11 20.81 9.52
N ASN A 25 -1.79 20.60 9.53
CA ASN A 25 -1.00 20.63 10.77
C ASN A 25 -1.02 22.02 11.43
N THR A 26 -1.24 23.09 10.65
CA THR A 26 -1.41 24.44 11.20
C THR A 26 -2.58 24.53 12.17
N THR A 27 -3.61 23.69 12.00
CA THR A 27 -4.77 23.65 12.90
C THR A 27 -4.47 22.98 14.25
N GLU A 28 -3.43 22.13 14.32
CA GLU A 28 -2.93 21.55 15.57
C GLU A 28 -1.87 22.42 16.22
N ILE A 29 -1.02 23.07 15.41
CA ILE A 29 0.04 23.96 15.88
C ILE A 29 -0.56 25.25 16.47
N CYS A 30 -1.70 25.72 15.99
CA CYS A 30 -2.32 26.96 16.45
C CYS A 30 -2.84 26.86 17.90
N PRO A 31 -2.22 27.55 18.88
CA PRO A 31 -2.58 27.39 20.29
C PRO A 31 -3.87 28.10 20.69
N VAL A 32 -4.35 29.04 19.87
CA VAL A 32 -5.46 29.95 20.20
C VAL A 32 -6.76 29.64 19.44
N GLY A 33 -6.75 28.64 18.54
CA GLY A 33 -7.92 28.33 17.70
C GLY A 33 -8.25 29.41 16.66
N ALA A 34 -7.28 30.22 16.25
CA ALA A 34 -7.41 31.14 15.12
C ALA A 34 -7.47 30.37 13.79
N LEU A 35 -6.65 29.31 13.68
CA LEU A 35 -6.68 28.37 12.56
C LEU A 35 -7.42 27.10 13.00
N THR A 36 -8.59 26.84 12.39
CA THR A 36 -9.42 25.67 12.72
C THR A 36 -9.82 24.92 11.46
N ALA A 37 -9.86 23.59 11.52
CA ALA A 37 -10.34 22.77 10.41
C ALA A 37 -11.83 23.00 10.14
N LYS A 38 -12.18 23.39 8.90
CA LYS A 38 -13.58 23.58 8.47
C LYS A 38 -14.42 22.30 8.66
N SER A 39 -13.81 21.13 8.47
CA SER A 39 -14.45 19.83 8.66
C SER A 39 -14.83 19.53 10.12
N PHE A 40 -14.26 20.23 11.11
CA PHE A 40 -14.48 19.99 12.53
C PHE A 40 -15.12 21.18 13.27
N ARG A 41 -14.92 22.41 12.76
CA ARG A 41 -15.35 23.65 13.40
C ARG A 41 -16.83 23.58 13.83
N PHE A 42 -17.06 23.78 15.12
CA PHE A 42 -18.38 23.75 15.79
C PHE A 42 -19.15 22.42 15.79
N LYS A 43 -18.52 21.29 15.41
CA LYS A 43 -19.18 19.98 15.46
C LYS A 43 -19.14 19.32 16.84
N ALA A 44 -18.06 19.53 17.60
CA ALA A 44 -17.90 19.02 18.96
C ALA A 44 -16.84 19.81 19.73
N ARG A 45 -16.86 19.70 21.06
CA ARG A 45 -15.78 20.14 21.93
C ARG A 45 -14.81 18.99 22.20
N PRO A 46 -13.51 19.28 22.46
CA PRO A 46 -12.52 18.25 22.75
C PRO A 46 -12.92 17.26 23.85
N TRP A 47 -13.57 17.72 24.92
CA TRP A 47 -14.02 16.90 26.05
C TRP A 47 -15.32 16.12 25.79
N GLU A 48 -16.02 16.36 24.66
CA GLU A 48 -17.22 15.61 24.28
C GLU A 48 -16.89 14.38 23.42
N MET A 49 -15.61 14.17 23.08
CA MET A 49 -15.17 13.13 22.18
C MET A 49 -14.37 12.07 22.92
N GLU A 50 -14.51 10.83 22.46
CA GLU A 50 -13.60 9.75 22.83
C GLU A 50 -12.41 9.77 21.87
N SER A 51 -11.21 9.56 22.40
CA SER A 51 -9.96 9.61 21.66
C SER A 51 -9.28 8.25 21.71
N THR A 52 -9.27 7.54 20.58
CA THR A 52 -8.65 6.22 20.46
C THR A 52 -7.30 6.35 19.73
N PRO A 53 -6.17 5.92 20.33
CA PRO A 53 -4.91 5.85 19.60
C PRO A 53 -5.01 4.79 18.50
N SER A 54 -4.54 5.09 17.29
CA SER A 54 -4.55 4.14 16.17
C SER A 54 -3.51 4.55 15.11
N ILE A 55 -3.64 4.01 13.91
CA ILE A 55 -2.77 4.26 12.76
C ILE A 55 -3.56 4.75 11.54
N CYS A 56 -2.90 5.57 10.73
CA CYS A 56 -3.46 6.14 9.50
C CYS A 56 -3.58 5.06 8.40
N PRO A 57 -4.75 4.93 7.74
CA PRO A 57 -5.05 3.86 6.78
C PRO A 57 -4.75 4.21 5.31
N PHE A 58 -4.14 5.37 5.03
CA PHE A 58 -4.19 5.94 3.67
C PHE A 58 -2.98 5.66 2.82
N CYS A 59 -1.80 5.55 3.43
CA CYS A 59 -0.57 5.17 2.75
C CYS A 59 0.33 4.36 3.67
N SER A 60 1.37 3.79 3.10
CA SER A 60 2.31 2.89 3.75
C SER A 60 3.17 3.50 4.86
N CYS A 61 3.14 4.81 5.10
CA CYS A 61 3.98 5.42 6.13
C CYS A 61 3.58 4.94 7.54
N GLY A 62 2.30 4.63 7.74
CA GLY A 62 1.79 4.19 9.04
C GLY A 62 1.79 5.29 10.11
N CYS A 63 1.48 6.54 9.73
CA CYS A 63 1.44 7.67 10.67
C CYS A 63 0.53 7.36 11.86
N ASN A 64 0.96 7.74 13.05
CA ASN A 64 0.23 7.50 14.29
C ASN A 64 -0.80 8.62 14.48
N ILE A 65 -2.04 8.23 14.81
CA ILE A 65 -3.15 9.17 14.93
C ILE A 65 -3.97 8.91 16.20
N PHE A 66 -4.72 9.94 16.61
CA PHE A 66 -5.90 9.77 17.45
C PHE A 66 -7.16 9.86 16.60
N ILE A 67 -7.98 8.83 16.67
CA ILE A 67 -9.32 8.81 16.10
C ILE A 67 -10.28 9.39 17.14
N ASN A 68 -10.78 10.60 16.89
CA ASN A 68 -11.75 11.23 17.78
C ASN A 68 -13.17 10.91 17.30
N THR A 69 -13.97 10.29 18.16
CA THR A 69 -15.34 9.89 17.86
C THR A 69 -16.34 10.58 18.79
N ARG A 70 -17.56 10.76 18.29
CA ARG A 70 -18.72 11.21 19.06
C ARG A 70 -19.98 10.62 18.46
N SER A 71 -20.84 10.03 19.30
CA SER A 71 -22.14 9.48 18.88
C SER A 71 -22.04 8.52 17.68
N GLY A 72 -21.06 7.61 17.72
CA GLY A 72 -20.86 6.59 16.67
C GLY A 72 -20.34 7.15 15.33
N LYS A 73 -19.80 8.37 15.30
CA LYS A 73 -19.18 8.96 14.10
C LYS A 73 -17.79 9.47 14.41
N ILE A 74 -16.92 9.42 13.40
CA ILE A 74 -15.61 10.04 13.46
C ILE A 74 -15.77 11.54 13.25
N MET A 75 -15.21 12.33 14.15
CA MET A 75 -15.27 13.79 14.11
C MET A 75 -14.02 14.39 13.47
N ARG A 76 -12.85 13.81 13.75
CA ARG A 76 -11.54 14.21 13.21
C ARG A 76 -10.47 13.16 13.47
N PHE A 77 -9.42 13.17 12.66
CA PHE A 77 -8.13 12.59 13.01
C PHE A 77 -7.17 13.69 13.47
N MET A 78 -6.46 13.43 14.55
CA MET A 78 -5.38 14.27 15.08
C MET A 78 -4.08 13.49 14.98
N SER A 79 -2.95 14.16 14.80
CA SER A 79 -1.66 13.47 14.86
C SER A 79 -1.40 12.95 16.27
N ARG A 80 -0.66 11.84 16.34
CA ARG A 80 -0.14 11.28 17.59
C ARG A 80 1.34 11.06 17.36
N GLU A 81 2.17 11.71 18.17
CA GLU A 81 3.61 11.66 17.97
C GLU A 81 4.14 10.23 18.05
N ASN A 82 4.89 9.84 17.02
CA ASN A 82 5.74 8.66 17.03
C ASN A 82 7.14 9.06 16.49
N PRO A 83 8.20 9.03 17.33
CA PRO A 83 9.53 9.50 16.96
C PRO A 83 10.18 8.66 15.86
N ASP A 84 9.73 7.42 15.65
CA ASP A 84 10.28 6.51 14.65
C ASP A 84 9.56 6.58 13.29
N VAL A 85 8.45 7.34 13.22
CA VAL A 85 7.58 7.38 12.03
C VAL A 85 7.33 8.81 11.54
N ASP A 86 6.66 9.62 12.35
CA ASP A 86 6.02 10.87 11.90
C ASP A 86 6.38 12.10 12.73
N VAL A 87 6.89 11.91 13.96
CA VAL A 87 7.23 12.98 14.91
C VAL A 87 6.09 14.01 15.03
N GLY A 88 4.85 13.53 15.02
CA GLY A 88 3.64 14.37 15.17
C GLY A 88 3.15 15.03 13.88
N TRP A 89 3.73 14.75 12.72
CA TRP A 89 3.23 15.23 11.43
C TRP A 89 2.16 14.32 10.85
N LEU A 90 1.12 14.91 10.27
CA LEU A 90 0.08 14.16 9.55
C LEU A 90 -0.29 14.89 8.25
N CYS A 91 -0.19 14.20 7.12
CA CYS A 91 -0.60 14.76 5.83
C CYS A 91 -2.12 15.00 5.76
N ASP A 92 -2.55 15.87 4.85
CA ASP A 92 -3.94 16.30 4.72
C ASP A 92 -4.86 15.15 4.28
N ARG A 93 -4.35 14.21 3.47
CA ARG A 93 -5.03 12.95 3.17
C ARG A 93 -5.33 12.16 4.45
N GLY A 94 -4.32 12.02 5.32
CA GLY A 94 -4.44 11.38 6.63
C GLY A 94 -5.31 12.14 7.62
N ARG A 95 -5.48 13.45 7.44
CA ARG A 95 -6.23 14.31 8.36
C ARG A 95 -7.70 14.42 8.01
N TYR A 96 -8.01 14.43 6.72
CA TYR A 96 -9.34 14.74 6.20
C TYR A 96 -10.02 13.58 5.46
N GLY A 97 -9.30 12.50 5.15
CA GLY A 97 -9.83 11.39 4.36
C GLY A 97 -10.87 10.49 5.04
N PHE A 98 -11.21 10.74 6.32
CA PHE A 98 -12.05 9.84 7.12
C PHE A 98 -13.55 9.85 6.74
N GLU A 99 -14.00 10.83 5.95
CA GLU A 99 -15.43 11.01 5.65
C GLU A 99 -16.08 9.78 4.98
N ARG A 100 -15.31 9.01 4.20
CA ARG A 100 -15.79 7.75 3.59
C ARG A 100 -16.31 6.76 4.65
N ILE A 101 -15.72 6.73 5.83
CA ILE A 101 -16.10 5.80 6.91
C ILE A 101 -17.48 6.15 7.47
N ASN A 102 -17.76 7.45 7.59
CA ASN A 102 -19.03 7.99 8.06
C ASN A 102 -20.14 7.96 6.99
N SER A 103 -19.85 7.50 5.77
CA SER A 103 -20.81 7.52 4.67
C SER A 103 -22.00 6.60 4.95
N ALA A 104 -23.21 7.11 4.68
CA ALA A 104 -24.44 6.32 4.75
C ALA A 104 -24.59 5.33 3.60
N GLU A 105 -23.77 5.44 2.54
CA GLU A 105 -23.81 4.54 1.38
C GLU A 105 -23.06 3.21 1.60
N ARG A 106 -22.58 2.98 2.83
CA ARG A 106 -21.84 1.76 3.16
C ARG A 106 -22.73 0.53 3.06
N LEU A 107 -22.13 -0.56 2.63
CA LEU A 107 -22.76 -1.88 2.67
C LEU A 107 -22.86 -2.31 4.14
N VAL A 108 -24.09 -2.59 4.58
CA VAL A 108 -24.39 -2.90 5.99
C VAL A 108 -24.96 -4.29 6.22
N VAL A 109 -25.30 -5.02 5.15
CA VAL A 109 -25.84 -6.38 5.20
C VAL A 109 -25.20 -7.25 4.11
N PRO A 110 -25.03 -8.57 4.35
CA PRO A 110 -24.56 -9.50 3.32
C PRO A 110 -25.50 -9.56 2.12
N LEU A 111 -24.92 -9.68 0.93
CA LEU A 111 -25.66 -9.85 -0.32
C LEU A 111 -25.32 -11.19 -0.97
N LEU A 112 -26.34 -11.88 -1.47
CA LEU A 112 -26.23 -13.10 -2.25
C LEU A 112 -26.96 -12.92 -3.58
N ARG A 113 -26.31 -13.30 -4.69
CA ARG A 113 -26.88 -13.22 -6.03
C ARG A 113 -27.87 -14.36 -6.25
N LYS A 114 -29.14 -13.99 -6.43
CA LYS A 114 -30.23 -14.92 -6.75
C LYS A 114 -30.88 -14.47 -8.05
N LYS A 115 -30.99 -15.37 -9.02
CA LYS A 115 -31.60 -15.09 -10.34
C LYS A 115 -31.02 -13.82 -11.01
N GLY A 116 -29.70 -13.66 -10.94
CA GLY A 116 -28.97 -12.53 -11.54
C GLY A 116 -28.95 -11.24 -10.72
N GLN A 117 -29.70 -11.13 -9.62
CA GLN A 117 -29.74 -9.92 -8.79
C GLN A 117 -29.16 -10.15 -7.40
N LEU A 118 -28.44 -9.17 -6.87
CA LEU A 118 -27.96 -9.19 -5.48
C LEU A 118 -29.13 -8.93 -4.53
N THR A 119 -29.31 -9.82 -3.57
CA THR A 119 -30.39 -9.77 -2.58
C THR A 119 -29.80 -9.83 -1.18
N GLU A 120 -30.38 -9.05 -0.26
CA GLU A 120 -29.99 -9.07 1.14
C GLU A 120 -30.30 -10.44 1.76
N VAL A 121 -29.35 -10.97 2.52
CA VAL A 121 -29.47 -12.28 3.19
C VAL A 121 -28.87 -12.23 4.59
N SER A 122 -29.18 -13.25 5.39
CA SER A 122 -28.54 -13.41 6.70
C SER A 122 -27.06 -13.75 6.58
N TRP A 123 -26.29 -13.48 7.64
CA TRP A 123 -24.89 -13.89 7.72
C TRP A 123 -24.71 -15.39 7.61
N ASP A 124 -25.55 -16.19 8.27
CA ASP A 124 -25.46 -17.65 8.23
C ASP A 124 -25.71 -18.16 6.80
N GLU A 125 -26.72 -17.62 6.11
CA GLU A 125 -26.99 -17.97 4.71
C GLU A 125 -25.82 -17.61 3.79
N ALA A 126 -25.28 -16.39 3.90
CA ALA A 126 -24.16 -15.94 3.06
C ALA A 126 -22.89 -16.75 3.29
N ILE A 127 -22.53 -17.01 4.56
CA ILE A 127 -21.35 -17.78 4.92
C ILE A 127 -21.51 -19.25 4.49
N SER A 128 -22.68 -19.87 4.74
CA SER A 128 -22.95 -21.24 4.31
C SER A 128 -22.91 -21.38 2.79
N ALA A 129 -23.47 -20.41 2.05
CA ALA A 129 -23.41 -20.37 0.60
C ALA A 129 -21.96 -20.26 0.09
N ALA A 130 -21.14 -19.41 0.70
CA ALA A 130 -19.74 -19.27 0.33
C ALA A 130 -18.94 -20.55 0.56
N VAL A 131 -19.06 -21.15 1.75
CA VAL A 131 -18.36 -22.41 2.09
C VAL A 131 -18.81 -23.54 1.16
N SER A 132 -20.12 -23.67 0.94
CA SER A 132 -20.68 -24.71 0.07
C SER A 132 -20.26 -24.52 -1.39
N GLY A 133 -20.26 -23.28 -1.89
CA GLY A 133 -19.79 -22.94 -3.24
C GLY A 133 -18.34 -23.34 -3.47
N LEU A 134 -17.44 -22.92 -2.56
CA LEU A 134 -16.01 -23.25 -2.63
C LEU A 134 -15.76 -24.78 -2.52
N GLN A 135 -16.48 -25.47 -1.64
CA GLN A 135 -16.37 -26.94 -1.53
C GLN A 135 -16.89 -27.66 -2.77
N GLN A 136 -17.97 -27.14 -3.38
CA GLN A 136 -18.54 -27.70 -4.59
C GLN A 136 -17.60 -27.53 -5.79
N GLY A 137 -17.03 -26.34 -5.98
CA GLY A 137 -16.02 -26.10 -7.02
C GLY A 137 -14.81 -27.00 -6.84
N LYS A 138 -14.28 -27.12 -5.61
CA LYS A 138 -13.22 -28.10 -5.28
C LYS A 138 -13.59 -29.53 -5.65
N LYS A 139 -14.82 -29.96 -5.35
CA LYS A 139 -15.27 -31.34 -5.60
C LYS A 139 -15.43 -31.65 -7.08
N ILE A 140 -15.90 -30.70 -7.88
CA ILE A 140 -16.19 -30.89 -9.31
C ILE A 140 -14.90 -30.75 -10.14
N HIS A 141 -14.10 -29.73 -9.85
CA HIS A 141 -12.99 -29.32 -10.71
C HIS A 141 -11.61 -29.49 -10.06
N GLY A 142 -11.54 -29.87 -8.79
CA GLY A 142 -10.28 -29.97 -8.03
C GLY A 142 -9.90 -28.64 -7.37
N GLN A 143 -8.86 -28.66 -6.53
CA GLN A 143 -8.44 -27.48 -5.76
C GLN A 143 -7.76 -26.38 -6.60
N GLY A 144 -7.21 -26.73 -7.77
CA GLY A 144 -6.51 -25.79 -8.66
C GLY A 144 -7.39 -24.74 -9.33
N VAL A 145 -8.72 -24.82 -9.20
CA VAL A 145 -9.63 -23.79 -9.74
C VAL A 145 -10.02 -22.71 -8.72
N ILE A 146 -9.53 -22.82 -7.49
CA ILE A 146 -9.84 -21.89 -6.40
C ILE A 146 -8.68 -20.92 -6.25
N ALA A 147 -8.94 -19.63 -6.13
CA ALA A 147 -7.92 -18.65 -5.81
C ALA A 147 -8.37 -17.60 -4.80
N GLY A 148 -7.39 -17.10 -4.04
CA GLY A 148 -7.56 -16.03 -3.06
C GLY A 148 -6.80 -14.77 -3.46
N LEU A 149 -7.47 -13.63 -3.40
CA LEU A 149 -6.86 -12.32 -3.53
C LEU A 149 -7.04 -11.56 -2.21
N GLY A 150 -5.93 -11.37 -1.48
CA GLY A 150 -5.91 -10.55 -0.28
C GLY A 150 -5.91 -9.06 -0.61
N SER A 151 -5.55 -8.23 0.38
CA SER A 151 -5.49 -6.80 0.16
C SER A 151 -4.44 -6.11 1.02
N ALA A 152 -3.75 -5.14 0.42
CA ALA A 152 -2.91 -4.20 1.15
C ALA A 152 -3.70 -3.16 1.98
N TRP A 153 -5.04 -3.19 1.94
CA TRP A 153 -5.94 -2.46 2.85
C TRP A 153 -6.51 -3.35 3.96
N ALA A 154 -6.27 -4.67 3.91
CA ALA A 154 -6.63 -5.60 4.96
C ALA A 154 -5.52 -5.66 6.03
N LEU A 155 -5.91 -6.03 7.24
CA LEU A 155 -4.98 -6.24 8.35
C LEU A 155 -4.11 -7.48 8.11
N ASN A 156 -2.98 -7.56 8.81
CA ASN A 156 -2.09 -8.71 8.75
C ASN A 156 -2.82 -10.02 9.10
N GLU A 157 -3.71 -9.97 10.09
CA GLU A 157 -4.49 -11.11 10.55
C GLU A 157 -5.50 -11.57 9.50
N GLU A 158 -6.12 -10.63 8.78
CA GLU A 158 -7.11 -10.91 7.73
C GLU A 158 -6.48 -11.57 6.51
N ASN A 159 -5.35 -11.03 6.06
CA ASN A 159 -4.55 -11.64 4.99
C ASN A 159 -4.05 -13.05 5.40
N THR A 160 -3.63 -13.21 6.65
CA THR A 160 -3.22 -14.53 7.19
C THR A 160 -4.38 -15.53 7.21
N LEU A 161 -5.57 -15.12 7.66
CA LEU A 161 -6.75 -15.98 7.70
C LEU A 161 -7.23 -16.35 6.29
N LEU A 162 -7.16 -15.43 5.32
CA LEU A 162 -7.43 -15.77 3.92
C LEU A 162 -6.45 -16.82 3.40
N ASN A 163 -5.16 -16.67 3.68
CA ASN A 163 -4.15 -17.66 3.31
C ASN A 163 -4.45 -19.04 3.88
N ARG A 164 -4.77 -19.12 5.18
CA ARG A 164 -5.18 -20.38 5.80
C ARG A 164 -6.43 -20.98 5.17
N LEU A 165 -7.43 -20.16 4.84
CA LEU A 165 -8.65 -20.62 4.19
C LEU A 165 -8.36 -21.25 2.81
N ILE A 166 -7.59 -20.56 1.98
CA ILE A 166 -7.32 -20.98 0.60
C ILE A 166 -6.32 -22.13 0.56
N SER A 167 -5.20 -22.02 1.27
CA SER A 167 -4.10 -22.99 1.18
C SER A 167 -4.25 -24.16 2.15
N ASP A 168 -4.54 -23.93 3.43
CA ASP A 168 -4.62 -25.03 4.39
C ASP A 168 -5.94 -25.79 4.32
N SER A 169 -7.06 -25.08 4.11
CA SER A 169 -8.39 -25.69 4.08
C SER A 169 -8.78 -26.19 2.69
N LEU A 170 -8.68 -25.31 1.70
CA LEU A 170 -9.10 -25.62 0.33
C LEU A 170 -7.97 -26.29 -0.47
N GLY A 171 -6.71 -26.19 -0.04
CA GLY A 171 -5.58 -26.88 -0.66
C GLY A 171 -5.05 -26.19 -1.92
N SER A 172 -5.49 -24.96 -2.21
CA SER A 172 -5.03 -24.23 -3.39
C SER A 172 -3.71 -23.50 -3.11
N SER A 173 -2.83 -23.49 -4.11
CA SER A 173 -1.62 -22.66 -4.11
C SER A 173 -1.83 -21.29 -4.76
N HIS A 174 -3.00 -21.03 -5.36
CA HIS A 174 -3.27 -19.78 -6.09
C HIS A 174 -3.72 -18.68 -5.13
N ILE A 175 -2.74 -17.98 -4.56
CA ILE A 175 -3.00 -16.89 -3.64
C ILE A 175 -1.99 -15.75 -3.81
N ASP A 176 -2.52 -14.53 -3.82
CA ASP A 176 -1.74 -13.30 -3.77
C ASP A 176 -2.42 -12.34 -2.79
N LEU A 177 -1.71 -11.90 -1.75
CA LEU A 177 -2.25 -11.04 -0.70
C LEU A 177 -2.03 -9.55 -0.98
N ALA A 178 -1.19 -9.23 -1.96
CA ALA A 178 -0.94 -7.87 -2.45
C ALA A 178 -1.12 -7.80 -3.98
N PRO A 179 -2.30 -8.18 -4.52
CA PRO A 179 -2.51 -8.24 -5.96
C PRO A 179 -2.27 -6.87 -6.62
N GLY A 180 -1.39 -6.84 -7.63
CA GLY A 180 -0.96 -5.65 -8.36
C GLY A 180 0.53 -5.37 -8.20
N ASP A 181 0.91 -4.10 -8.37
CA ASP A 181 2.31 -3.64 -8.45
C ASP A 181 3.14 -3.85 -7.16
N GLU A 182 2.50 -4.22 -6.05
CA GLU A 182 3.13 -4.40 -4.74
C GLU A 182 3.20 -5.89 -4.32
N GLY A 183 2.96 -6.79 -5.28
CA GLY A 183 2.70 -8.21 -5.04
C GLY A 183 3.93 -9.09 -4.81
N VAL A 184 3.89 -10.29 -5.39
CA VAL A 184 4.86 -11.37 -5.14
C VAL A 184 6.32 -10.96 -5.35
N ALA A 185 6.62 -10.21 -6.41
CA ALA A 185 8.00 -9.80 -6.73
C ALA A 185 8.58 -8.81 -5.70
N ALA A 186 7.76 -7.89 -5.17
CA ALA A 186 8.17 -7.04 -4.06
C ALA A 186 8.40 -7.86 -2.78
N GLY A 187 7.53 -8.84 -2.50
CA GLY A 187 7.72 -9.79 -1.40
C GLY A 187 8.99 -10.64 -1.52
N GLN A 188 9.37 -11.02 -2.75
CA GLN A 188 10.63 -11.72 -3.04
C GLN A 188 11.84 -10.80 -2.81
N ALA A 189 11.77 -9.53 -3.22
CA ALA A 189 12.81 -8.55 -2.93
C ALA A 189 13.10 -8.46 -1.41
N LEU A 190 12.04 -8.33 -0.60
CA LEU A 190 12.13 -8.34 0.86
C LEU A 190 12.80 -9.60 1.40
N ALA A 191 12.50 -10.77 0.81
CA ALA A 191 13.09 -12.06 1.21
C ALA A 191 14.59 -12.15 0.93
N GLU A 192 15.04 -11.50 -0.14
CA GLU A 192 16.43 -11.47 -0.57
C GLU A 192 17.25 -10.38 0.13
N GLY A 193 16.69 -9.75 1.17
CA GLY A 193 17.34 -8.69 1.95
C GLY A 193 17.30 -7.32 1.28
N VAL A 194 16.52 -7.16 0.21
CA VAL A 194 16.29 -5.88 -0.45
C VAL A 194 15.10 -5.20 0.22
N GLY A 195 15.27 -4.00 0.78
CA GLY A 195 14.14 -3.16 1.16
C GLY A 195 13.84 -2.97 2.65
N ALA A 196 14.56 -3.63 3.56
CA ALA A 196 14.41 -3.39 4.98
C ALA A 196 15.24 -2.15 5.41
N PHE A 197 14.56 -1.12 5.88
CA PHE A 197 15.17 0.12 6.39
C PHE A 197 14.26 0.72 7.47
N ALA A 198 14.80 1.53 8.39
CA ALA A 198 13.96 2.35 9.27
C ALA A 198 13.63 3.68 8.57
N LEU A 199 12.43 4.23 8.75
CA LEU A 199 12.09 5.56 8.21
C LEU A 199 13.09 6.64 8.67
N MET A 200 13.56 6.52 9.91
CA MET A 200 14.57 7.42 10.48
C MET A 200 15.98 7.20 9.94
N ASP A 201 16.23 6.21 9.08
CA ASP A 201 17.51 6.10 8.37
C ASP A 201 17.60 7.11 7.22
N ILE A 202 16.45 7.61 6.72
CA ILE A 202 16.42 8.67 5.69
C ILE A 202 17.11 9.93 6.18
N ILE A 203 16.82 10.36 7.42
CA ILE A 203 17.40 11.58 7.98
C ILE A 203 18.87 11.41 8.40
N LYS A 204 19.32 10.18 8.60
CA LYS A 204 20.72 9.86 8.97
C LYS A 204 21.62 9.65 7.75
N ALA A 205 21.05 9.49 6.56
CA ALA A 205 21.80 9.22 5.34
C ALA A 205 22.47 10.50 4.83
N ASP A 206 23.76 10.42 4.52
CA ASP A 206 24.51 11.51 3.86
C ASP A 206 24.26 11.54 2.34
N SER A 207 23.89 10.40 1.75
CA SER A 207 23.60 10.26 0.32
C SER A 207 22.38 9.37 0.10
N LEU A 208 21.45 9.88 -0.69
CA LEU A 208 20.15 9.26 -0.98
C LEU A 208 20.00 9.04 -2.48
N ILE A 209 19.56 7.86 -2.89
CA ILE A 209 19.14 7.58 -4.26
C ILE A 209 17.66 7.27 -4.24
N LEU A 210 16.86 8.02 -5.00
CA LEU A 210 15.44 7.79 -5.16
C LEU A 210 15.17 7.25 -6.56
N LEU A 211 14.82 5.98 -6.68
CA LEU A 211 14.63 5.26 -7.94
C LEU A 211 13.16 4.98 -8.21
N GLY A 212 12.62 5.58 -9.27
CA GLY A 212 11.26 5.35 -9.77
C GLY A 212 10.13 5.75 -8.80
N ALA A 213 10.46 6.42 -7.70
CA ALA A 213 9.51 6.78 -6.65
C ALA A 213 9.17 8.28 -6.64
N ASP A 214 7.90 8.58 -6.34
CA ASP A 214 7.42 9.93 -6.03
C ASP A 214 6.74 9.98 -4.64
N PRO A 215 7.54 10.11 -3.56
CA PRO A 215 7.01 10.18 -2.21
C PRO A 215 6.09 11.38 -1.96
N SER A 216 6.20 12.45 -2.76
CA SER A 216 5.34 13.62 -2.57
C SER A 216 3.87 13.24 -2.82
N GLU A 217 3.58 12.44 -3.83
CA GLU A 217 2.21 12.00 -4.11
C GLU A 217 1.80 10.74 -3.33
N ARG A 218 2.75 9.82 -3.10
CA ARG A 218 2.44 8.49 -2.55
C ARG A 218 2.67 8.40 -1.04
N GLN A 219 3.80 8.90 -0.52
CA GLN A 219 4.22 8.76 0.88
C GLN A 219 4.69 10.10 1.49
N PRO A 220 3.79 11.05 1.82
CA PRO A 220 4.19 12.41 2.20
C PRO A 220 5.16 12.50 3.39
N ILE A 221 5.10 11.58 4.35
CA ILE A 221 6.05 11.55 5.48
C ILE A 221 7.47 11.20 5.01
N VAL A 222 7.60 10.30 4.03
CA VAL A 222 8.89 10.01 3.39
C VAL A 222 9.41 11.24 2.64
N ASP A 223 8.54 11.95 1.91
CA ASP A 223 8.88 13.23 1.27
C ASP A 223 9.38 14.27 2.29
N LEU A 224 8.70 14.39 3.44
CA LEU A 224 9.11 15.27 4.53
C LEU A 224 10.50 14.89 5.08
N TRP A 225 10.77 13.60 5.27
CA TRP A 225 12.08 13.13 5.73
C TRP A 225 13.20 13.33 4.72
N LEU A 226 12.93 13.11 3.44
CA LEU A 226 13.87 13.41 2.36
C LEU A 226 14.21 14.90 2.32
N LYS A 227 13.19 15.77 2.36
CA LYS A 227 13.40 17.23 2.42
C LYS A 227 14.17 17.65 3.65
N LYS A 228 13.89 17.06 4.82
CA LYS A 228 14.61 17.34 6.06
C LYS A 228 16.07 16.89 6.00
N ALA A 229 16.34 15.70 5.44
CA ALA A 229 17.70 15.21 5.22
C ALA A 229 18.51 16.18 4.35
N VAL A 230 17.95 16.59 3.20
CA VAL A 230 18.63 17.51 2.27
C VAL A 230 18.79 18.91 2.87
N LEU A 231 17.70 19.51 3.35
CA LEU A 231 17.68 20.93 3.73
C LEU A 231 18.31 21.21 5.10
N GLN A 232 18.27 20.24 6.03
CA GLN A 232 18.72 20.45 7.41
C GLN A 232 19.95 19.62 7.79
N GLN A 233 20.14 18.44 7.19
CA GLN A 233 21.30 17.59 7.47
C GLN A 233 22.38 17.68 6.38
N GLY A 234 22.09 18.34 5.25
CA GLY A 234 23.04 18.51 4.14
C GLY A 234 23.24 17.24 3.32
N ALA A 235 22.30 16.28 3.39
CA ALA A 235 22.34 15.09 2.56
C ALA A 235 22.23 15.44 1.08
N GLU A 236 22.94 14.72 0.21
CA GLU A 236 22.78 14.87 -1.23
C GLU A 236 21.82 13.81 -1.79
N LEU A 237 20.96 14.23 -2.74
CA LEU A 237 19.96 13.37 -3.37
C LEU A 237 20.22 13.22 -4.87
N LEU A 238 20.27 11.97 -5.34
CA LEU A 238 20.15 11.60 -6.75
C LEU A 238 18.75 11.08 -7.02
N LEU A 239 18.03 11.76 -7.91
CA LEU A 239 16.71 11.36 -8.38
C LEU A 239 16.83 10.63 -9.72
N LEU A 240 16.42 9.37 -9.76
CA LEU A 240 16.30 8.55 -10.97
C LEU A 240 14.81 8.34 -11.23
N HIS A 241 14.20 9.10 -12.13
CA HIS A 241 12.74 9.05 -12.30
C HIS A 241 12.32 9.36 -13.74
N PRO A 242 11.29 8.69 -14.32
CA PRO A 242 10.93 8.91 -15.72
C PRO A 242 10.24 10.25 -15.99
N GLN A 243 9.78 10.90 -14.92
CA GLN A 243 9.11 12.20 -14.95
C GLN A 243 9.75 13.16 -13.95
N ARG A 244 9.55 14.46 -14.12
CA ARG A 244 10.02 15.47 -13.17
C ARG A 244 9.06 15.54 -11.97
N THR A 245 9.48 15.02 -10.81
CA THR A 245 8.72 15.07 -9.55
C THR A 245 9.06 16.31 -8.73
N GLU A 246 8.32 16.57 -7.65
CA GLU A 246 8.61 17.67 -6.73
C GLU A 246 10.01 17.53 -6.09
N MET A 247 10.49 16.30 -5.87
CA MET A 247 11.81 16.05 -5.29
C MET A 247 12.97 16.51 -6.19
N ALA A 248 12.73 16.71 -7.49
CA ALA A 248 13.76 17.25 -8.41
C ALA A 248 14.25 18.64 -8.00
N ARG A 249 13.46 19.43 -7.25
CA ARG A 249 13.86 20.76 -6.74
C ARG A 249 14.92 20.68 -5.64
N TYR A 250 15.02 19.53 -4.97
CA TYR A 250 15.91 19.27 -3.84
C TYR A 250 17.05 18.32 -4.23
N ALA A 251 16.99 17.71 -5.41
CA ALA A 251 18.00 16.78 -5.88
C ALA A 251 19.26 17.51 -6.34
N ALA A 252 20.43 17.02 -5.92
CA ALA A 252 21.73 17.46 -6.41
C ALA A 252 21.93 17.06 -7.88
N GLN A 253 21.40 15.88 -8.25
CA GLN A 253 21.39 15.37 -9.62
C GLN A 253 20.04 14.73 -9.92
N THR A 254 19.56 14.89 -11.15
CA THR A 254 18.37 14.20 -11.66
C THR A 254 18.71 13.53 -12.98
N LEU A 255 18.39 12.24 -13.10
CA LEU A 255 18.46 11.50 -14.35
C LEU A 255 17.06 11.07 -14.75
N ALA A 256 16.54 11.68 -15.81
CA ALA A 256 15.27 11.32 -16.40
C ALA A 256 15.48 10.23 -17.45
N TYR A 257 14.63 9.20 -17.45
CA TYR A 257 14.69 8.06 -18.36
C TYR A 257 13.29 7.74 -18.94
N THR A 258 13.21 6.89 -19.96
CA THR A 258 11.91 6.49 -20.54
C THR A 258 11.14 5.55 -19.60
N ALA A 259 9.88 5.86 -19.28
CA ALA A 259 9.07 4.94 -18.46
C ALA A 259 9.03 3.52 -19.06
N GLY A 260 9.29 2.50 -18.24
CA GLY A 260 9.43 1.10 -18.70
C GLY A 260 10.86 0.69 -19.07
N SER A 261 11.82 1.63 -19.09
CA SER A 261 13.23 1.34 -19.39
C SER A 261 14.09 1.18 -18.12
N GLU A 262 13.52 0.74 -17.00
CA GLU A 262 14.25 0.52 -15.74
C GLU A 262 15.36 -0.53 -15.88
N ASP A 263 15.10 -1.59 -16.65
CA ASP A 263 16.04 -2.68 -16.88
C ASP A 263 17.32 -2.19 -17.60
N PRO A 264 17.25 -1.54 -18.79
CA PRO A 264 18.44 -0.99 -19.43
C PRO A 264 19.10 0.13 -18.60
N LEU A 265 18.33 0.95 -17.87
CA LEU A 265 18.87 1.95 -16.96
C LEU A 265 19.80 1.31 -15.91
N LEU A 266 19.33 0.27 -15.20
CA LEU A 266 20.14 -0.38 -14.17
C LEU A 266 21.38 -1.07 -14.75
N ARG A 267 21.26 -1.72 -15.93
CA ARG A 267 22.41 -2.34 -16.60
C ARG A 267 23.48 -1.32 -16.95
N LEU A 268 23.07 -0.18 -17.52
CA LEU A 268 23.96 0.94 -17.84
C LEU A 268 24.66 1.49 -16.60
N LEU A 269 23.90 1.85 -15.56
CA LEU A 269 24.45 2.38 -14.31
C LEU A 269 25.44 1.41 -13.66
N THR A 270 25.08 0.12 -13.59
CA THR A 270 25.91 -0.94 -13.00
C THR A 270 27.21 -1.12 -13.78
N SER A 271 27.13 -1.20 -15.11
CA SER A 271 28.31 -1.39 -15.97
C SER A 271 29.35 -0.26 -15.82
N LEU A 272 28.88 0.98 -15.74
CA LEU A 272 29.73 2.17 -15.55
C LEU A 272 30.36 2.21 -14.15
N LEU A 273 29.61 1.87 -13.11
CA LEU A 273 30.11 1.80 -11.74
C LEU A 273 31.19 0.72 -11.58
N MET A 274 30.98 -0.45 -12.17
CA MET A 274 31.93 -1.57 -12.13
C MET A 274 33.14 -1.38 -13.05
N LYS A 275 33.12 -0.37 -13.94
CA LYS A 275 34.08 -0.18 -15.04
C LYS A 275 34.22 -1.42 -15.93
N ASP A 276 33.18 -2.25 -15.98
CA ASP A 276 33.19 -3.48 -16.76
C ASP A 276 32.86 -3.15 -18.22
N ARG A 277 33.87 -3.23 -19.09
CA ARG A 277 33.72 -2.97 -20.54
C ARG A 277 33.07 -4.14 -21.29
N ARG A 278 32.68 -5.22 -20.60
CA ARG A 278 32.05 -6.41 -21.22
C ARG A 278 30.57 -6.22 -21.55
N TYR A 279 29.94 -5.12 -21.14
CA TYR A 279 28.59 -4.79 -21.59
C TYR A 279 28.64 -4.22 -23.01
N ASP A 280 28.34 -5.06 -24.00
CA ASP A 280 28.36 -4.75 -25.44
C ASP A 280 27.12 -3.95 -25.91
N GLY A 281 26.02 -4.00 -25.15
CA GLY A 281 24.74 -3.35 -25.45
C GLY A 281 24.59 -1.87 -25.07
N GLN A 282 25.67 -1.13 -24.81
CA GLN A 282 25.59 0.24 -24.25
C GLN A 282 24.80 1.24 -25.12
N GLU A 283 24.97 1.22 -26.45
CA GLU A 283 24.27 2.16 -27.33
C GLU A 283 22.78 1.85 -27.48
N GLY A 284 22.42 0.57 -27.57
CA GLY A 284 21.03 0.11 -27.66
C GLY A 284 20.25 0.44 -26.38
N ASP A 285 20.86 0.22 -25.23
CA ASP A 285 20.25 0.52 -23.93
C ASP A 285 20.14 2.04 -23.68
N LEU A 286 21.14 2.83 -24.09
CA LEU A 286 21.06 4.30 -24.00
C LEU A 286 19.87 4.82 -24.81
N ALA A 287 19.70 4.33 -26.03
CA ALA A 287 18.58 4.69 -26.89
C ALA A 287 17.24 4.22 -26.30
N ALA A 288 17.15 2.96 -25.84
CA ALA A 288 15.95 2.42 -25.21
C ALA A 288 15.55 3.20 -23.95
N ALA A 289 16.54 3.61 -23.15
CA ALA A 289 16.32 4.39 -21.95
C ALA A 289 16.12 5.90 -22.19
N GLY A 290 16.28 6.37 -23.43
CA GLY A 290 16.17 7.79 -23.76
C GLY A 290 17.25 8.65 -23.10
N LEU A 291 18.42 8.06 -22.82
CA LEU A 291 19.48 8.70 -22.03
C LEU A 291 20.58 9.29 -22.91
N LEU A 292 21.02 10.49 -22.54
CA LEU A 292 22.29 11.02 -23.03
C LEU A 292 23.43 10.42 -22.22
N LYS A 293 24.48 9.93 -22.91
CA LYS A 293 25.67 9.35 -22.28
C LYS A 293 26.29 10.27 -21.21
N ALA A 294 26.37 11.57 -21.50
CA ALA A 294 26.93 12.55 -20.57
C ALA A 294 26.10 12.68 -19.28
N ASP A 295 24.79 12.52 -19.35
CA ASP A 295 23.90 12.63 -18.18
C ASP A 295 24.03 11.39 -17.29
N LEU A 296 24.08 10.22 -17.94
CA LEU A 296 24.37 8.95 -17.29
C LEU A 296 25.74 8.97 -16.60
N GLU A 297 26.79 9.44 -17.27
CA GLU A 297 28.14 9.54 -16.70
C GLU A 297 28.18 10.46 -15.47
N ARG A 298 27.46 11.59 -15.49
CA ARG A 298 27.34 12.49 -14.33
C ARG A 298 26.61 11.81 -13.17
N ALA A 299 25.50 11.12 -13.43
CA ALA A 299 24.77 10.38 -12.41
C ALA A 299 25.61 9.25 -11.80
N CYS A 300 26.34 8.49 -12.63
CA CYS A 300 27.27 7.46 -12.17
C CYS A 300 28.43 8.03 -11.35
N ALA A 301 29.03 9.14 -11.80
CA ALA A 301 30.12 9.79 -11.06
C ALA A 301 29.65 10.28 -9.69
N TRP A 302 28.45 10.88 -9.62
CA TRP A 302 27.82 11.25 -8.35
C TRP A 302 27.59 10.02 -7.47
N ALA A 303 26.98 8.97 -8.03
CA ALA A 303 26.68 7.75 -7.30
C ALA A 303 27.95 7.09 -6.78
N ALA A 304 29.05 7.07 -7.54
CA ALA A 304 30.34 6.53 -7.14
C ALA A 304 31.02 7.33 -6.00
N SER A 305 30.75 8.63 -5.89
CA SER A 305 31.40 9.52 -4.91
C SER A 305 30.84 9.44 -3.48
N GLY A 306 29.60 8.95 -3.31
CA GLY A 306 28.93 8.82 -2.00
C GLY A 306 29.60 7.80 -1.06
N ARG A 307 29.50 8.00 0.27
CA ARG A 307 30.15 7.11 1.27
C ARG A 307 29.19 6.23 2.08
N ALA A 308 27.92 6.63 2.20
CA ALA A 308 26.82 5.87 2.83
C ALA A 308 25.53 6.14 2.06
N ARG A 309 24.94 5.10 1.47
CA ARG A 309 23.86 5.25 0.48
C ARG A 309 22.62 4.52 0.93
N LEU A 310 21.51 5.23 1.06
CA LEU A 310 20.19 4.61 1.12
C LEU A 310 19.52 4.74 -0.25
N VAL A 311 19.25 3.60 -0.88
CA VAL A 311 18.56 3.51 -2.16
C VAL A 311 17.09 3.21 -1.88
N LEU A 312 16.23 4.20 -2.07
CA LEU A 312 14.79 4.05 -1.95
C LEU A 312 14.20 3.77 -3.32
N VAL A 313 13.44 2.68 -3.44
CA VAL A 313 12.82 2.23 -4.67
C VAL A 313 11.32 2.05 -4.47
N ASP A 314 10.49 2.48 -5.42
CA ASP A 314 9.03 2.23 -5.35
C ASP A 314 8.75 0.72 -5.46
N ALA A 315 7.76 0.21 -4.73
CA ALA A 315 7.36 -1.19 -4.84
C ALA A 315 6.93 -1.57 -6.27
N SER A 316 6.32 -0.65 -7.02
CA SER A 316 5.93 -0.87 -8.43
C SER A 316 7.12 -1.03 -9.36
N PHE A 317 8.34 -0.81 -8.88
CA PHE A 317 9.54 -1.17 -9.59
C PHE A 317 9.59 -2.68 -9.85
N PHE A 318 9.12 -3.53 -8.93
CA PHE A 318 9.27 -4.98 -9.05
C PHE A 318 8.17 -5.61 -9.89
N THR A 319 8.19 -5.39 -11.20
CA THR A 319 7.29 -6.07 -12.16
C THR A 319 7.75 -7.48 -12.51
N SER A 320 9.00 -7.84 -12.19
CA SER A 320 9.57 -9.18 -12.44
C SER A 320 10.71 -9.49 -11.47
N GLU A 321 11.04 -10.78 -11.34
CA GLU A 321 12.22 -11.23 -10.56
C GLU A 321 13.55 -10.70 -11.13
N VAL A 322 13.60 -10.43 -12.44
CA VAL A 322 14.79 -9.85 -13.10
C VAL A 322 15.15 -8.50 -12.49
N ARG A 323 14.15 -7.69 -12.14
CA ARG A 323 14.38 -6.37 -11.52
C ARG A 323 14.93 -6.48 -10.10
N VAL A 324 14.59 -7.53 -9.36
CA VAL A 324 15.22 -7.82 -8.05
C VAL A 324 16.70 -8.09 -8.25
N TYR A 325 17.06 -8.93 -9.22
CA TYR A 325 18.45 -9.25 -9.55
C TYR A 325 19.24 -8.01 -10.01
N LEU A 326 18.71 -7.25 -10.97
CA LEU A 326 19.37 -6.04 -11.48
C LEU A 326 19.59 -5.00 -10.38
N LEU A 327 18.63 -4.81 -9.48
CA LEU A 327 18.79 -3.91 -8.35
C LEU A 327 19.90 -4.39 -7.42
N LYS A 328 20.00 -5.70 -7.13
CA LYS A 328 21.07 -6.25 -6.30
C LYS A 328 22.46 -6.08 -6.94
N GLU A 329 22.59 -6.27 -8.25
CA GLU A 329 23.82 -6.00 -8.99
C GLU A 329 24.19 -4.51 -8.92
N PHE A 330 23.21 -3.61 -9.11
CA PHE A 330 23.43 -2.17 -8.96
C PHE A 330 23.87 -1.80 -7.55
N MET A 331 23.23 -2.36 -6.52
CA MET A 331 23.60 -2.17 -5.12
C MET A 331 25.02 -2.68 -4.83
N ALA A 332 25.40 -3.84 -5.37
CA ALA A 332 26.75 -4.37 -5.25
C ALA A 332 27.79 -3.45 -5.94
N ALA A 333 27.43 -2.87 -7.09
CA ALA A 333 28.28 -1.93 -7.82
C ALA A 333 28.46 -0.58 -7.10
N LEU A 334 27.49 -0.16 -6.27
CA LEU A 334 27.64 1.00 -5.37
C LEU A 334 28.62 0.72 -4.21
N GLY A 335 28.87 -0.55 -3.88
CA GLY A 335 29.77 -1.01 -2.82
C GLY A 335 29.10 -1.27 -1.47
N ASN A 336 29.87 -1.87 -0.54
CA ASN A 336 29.37 -2.52 0.70
C ASN A 336 28.63 -1.62 1.73
N ASN A 337 28.59 -0.30 1.54
CA ASN A 337 27.89 0.64 2.44
C ASN A 337 26.52 1.07 1.91
N ALA A 338 26.03 0.48 0.82
CA ALA A 338 24.72 0.78 0.27
C ALA A 338 23.64 -0.12 0.91
N THR A 339 22.57 0.49 1.41
CA THR A 339 21.36 -0.17 1.90
C THR A 339 20.18 0.20 1.00
N SER A 340 19.12 -0.61 1.01
CA SER A 340 17.93 -0.37 0.19
C SER A 340 16.67 -0.36 1.02
N GLY A 341 15.74 0.52 0.65
CA GLY A 341 14.40 0.59 1.21
C GLY A 341 13.36 0.48 0.10
N VAL A 342 12.32 -0.33 0.30
CA VAL A 342 11.20 -0.42 -0.64
C VAL A 342 10.06 0.46 -0.13
N LEU A 343 9.62 1.38 -0.98
CA LEU A 343 8.50 2.29 -0.73
C LEU A 343 7.22 1.69 -1.30
N PHE A 344 6.46 1.02 -0.44
CA PHE A 344 5.09 0.65 -0.73
C PHE A 344 4.21 1.90 -0.71
N ALA A 345 3.08 1.91 -1.40
CA ALA A 345 2.10 2.98 -1.41
C ALA A 345 0.90 2.66 -0.53
N SER A 346 0.44 1.41 -0.54
CA SER A 346 -0.73 0.97 0.21
C SER A 346 -0.45 0.88 1.72
N PRO A 347 -1.46 1.11 2.59
CA PRO A 347 -1.26 1.23 4.03
C PRO A 347 -0.62 0.01 4.71
N ASN A 348 -0.93 -1.19 4.21
CA ASN A 348 -0.34 -2.44 4.66
C ASN A 348 0.37 -3.19 3.51
N GLY A 349 0.91 -2.45 2.52
CA GLY A 349 1.55 -3.03 1.33
C GLY A 349 2.73 -3.93 1.68
N TYR A 350 3.59 -3.49 2.61
CA TYR A 350 4.72 -4.30 3.09
C TYR A 350 4.25 -5.60 3.75
N GLY A 351 3.27 -5.52 4.66
CA GLY A 351 2.72 -6.70 5.34
C GLY A 351 2.12 -7.67 4.34
N ALA A 352 1.26 -7.18 3.46
CA ALA A 352 0.62 -7.98 2.42
C ALA A 352 1.63 -8.66 1.47
N ALA A 353 2.68 -7.95 1.03
CA ALA A 353 3.74 -8.52 0.19
C ALA A 353 4.54 -9.60 0.93
N LEU A 354 4.86 -9.37 2.22
CA LEU A 354 5.56 -10.33 3.06
C LEU A 354 4.79 -11.64 3.20
N TYR A 355 3.48 -11.56 3.48
CA TYR A 355 2.63 -12.75 3.60
C TYR A 355 2.35 -13.41 2.24
N SER A 356 2.27 -12.64 1.14
CA SER A 356 2.09 -13.19 -0.21
C SER A 356 3.23 -14.12 -0.60
N ARG A 357 4.47 -13.74 -0.28
CA ARG A 357 5.65 -14.60 -0.44
C ARG A 357 5.49 -15.91 0.34
N ASP A 358 5.09 -15.82 1.61
CA ASP A 358 4.97 -16.99 2.48
C ASP A 358 3.90 -17.95 1.96
N ALA A 359 2.83 -17.41 1.39
CA ALA A 359 1.80 -18.16 0.71
C ALA A 359 2.30 -18.81 -0.60
N ALA A 360 3.05 -18.06 -1.42
CA ALA A 360 3.59 -18.52 -2.71
C ALA A 360 4.66 -19.62 -2.60
N LYS A 361 5.40 -19.69 -1.48
CA LYS A 361 6.40 -20.75 -1.24
C LYS A 361 5.77 -22.14 -1.11
N GLY A 362 4.46 -22.23 -0.86
CA GLY A 362 3.73 -23.48 -0.70
C GLY A 362 4.34 -24.41 0.36
N LYS A 363 3.84 -25.64 0.43
CA LYS A 363 4.54 -26.73 1.15
C LYS A 363 5.67 -27.25 0.25
N LYS A 364 6.76 -27.72 0.86
CA LYS A 364 7.93 -28.27 0.13
C LYS A 364 7.49 -29.27 -0.94
N GLY A 365 7.72 -28.95 -2.23
CA GLY A 365 7.32 -29.78 -3.38
C GLY A 365 5.94 -29.46 -4.00
N ALA A 366 5.26 -28.39 -3.58
CA ALA A 366 4.04 -27.91 -4.22
C ALA A 366 4.32 -27.13 -5.52
N GLU A 367 3.39 -27.17 -6.48
CA GLU A 367 3.43 -26.33 -7.68
C GLU A 367 3.31 -24.84 -7.31
N ARG A 368 4.01 -23.98 -8.06
CA ARG A 368 3.99 -22.52 -7.87
C ARG A 368 2.55 -21.99 -7.99
N GLY A 369 2.13 -21.17 -7.03
CA GLY A 369 0.90 -20.39 -7.13
C GLY A 369 0.94 -19.40 -8.30
N LEU A 370 -0.25 -19.01 -8.77
CA LEU A 370 -0.40 -17.93 -9.76
C LEU A 370 -0.35 -16.59 -9.01
N SER A 371 0.26 -15.57 -9.59
CA SER A 371 0.20 -14.18 -9.10
C SER A 371 -1.21 -13.60 -9.23
N GLY A 372 -1.49 -12.45 -8.61
CA GLY A 372 -2.79 -11.79 -8.71
C GLY A 372 -3.24 -11.54 -10.16
N GLU A 373 -2.34 -11.08 -11.03
CA GLU A 373 -2.63 -10.88 -12.45
C GLU A 373 -2.89 -12.20 -13.19
N GLU A 374 -2.07 -13.22 -12.91
CA GLU A 374 -2.23 -14.55 -13.49
C GLU A 374 -3.53 -15.22 -13.04
N ILE A 375 -3.95 -15.02 -11.78
CA ILE A 375 -5.22 -15.48 -11.22
C ILE A 375 -6.39 -14.83 -11.97
N LEU A 376 -6.35 -13.51 -12.17
CA LEU A 376 -7.42 -12.78 -12.83
C LEU A 376 -7.55 -13.16 -14.30
N LEU A 377 -6.42 -13.32 -15.01
CA LEU A 377 -6.39 -13.82 -16.39
C LEU A 377 -6.92 -15.26 -16.46
N ALA A 378 -6.47 -16.13 -15.55
CA ALA A 378 -6.95 -17.51 -15.48
C ALA A 378 -8.45 -17.59 -15.15
N ALA A 379 -8.99 -16.63 -14.40
CA ALA A 379 -10.42 -16.54 -14.14
C ALA A 379 -11.22 -16.11 -15.38
N GLU A 380 -10.72 -15.14 -16.15
CA GLU A 380 -11.30 -14.78 -17.45
C GLU A 380 -11.33 -15.96 -18.43
N GLU A 381 -10.27 -16.77 -18.43
CA GLU A 381 -10.15 -17.99 -19.26
C GLU A 381 -10.92 -19.21 -18.72
N GLY A 382 -11.53 -19.11 -17.53
CA GLY A 382 -12.27 -20.21 -16.89
C GLY A 382 -11.41 -21.32 -16.29
N ARG A 383 -10.09 -21.11 -16.17
CA ARG A 383 -9.15 -22.00 -15.45
C ARG A 383 -9.26 -21.82 -13.94
N ILE A 384 -9.49 -20.60 -13.47
CA ILE A 384 -9.91 -20.31 -12.09
C ILE A 384 -11.42 -20.07 -12.11
N LYS A 385 -12.15 -20.82 -11.30
CA LYS A 385 -13.61 -20.81 -11.26
C LYS A 385 -14.16 -20.13 -10.01
N ASP A 386 -13.42 -20.22 -8.90
CA ASP A 386 -13.84 -19.67 -7.63
C ASP A 386 -12.82 -18.64 -7.12
N LEU A 387 -13.26 -17.41 -6.93
CA LEU A 387 -12.46 -16.29 -6.43
C LEU A 387 -12.95 -15.83 -5.06
N TYR A 388 -12.04 -15.70 -4.10
CA TYR A 388 -12.26 -15.00 -2.84
C TYR A 388 -11.42 -13.72 -2.81
N ILE A 389 -12.07 -12.55 -2.71
CA ILE A 389 -11.39 -11.25 -2.83
C ILE A 389 -11.64 -10.37 -1.59
N LEU A 390 -10.58 -9.92 -0.91
CA LEU A 390 -10.68 -8.88 0.13
C LEU A 390 -10.69 -7.48 -0.48
N ASN A 391 -11.49 -6.58 0.11
CA ASN A 391 -11.64 -5.19 -0.33
C ASN A 391 -11.96 -5.07 -1.84
N LEU A 392 -12.91 -5.87 -2.30
CA LEU A 392 -13.33 -5.96 -3.70
C LEU A 392 -13.75 -4.61 -4.29
N ASP A 393 -14.29 -3.69 -3.48
CA ASP A 393 -14.63 -2.32 -3.90
C ASP A 393 -13.43 -1.41 -4.20
N ARG A 394 -12.20 -1.93 -4.10
CA ARG A 394 -10.96 -1.26 -4.52
C ARG A 394 -10.39 -1.78 -5.83
N MET A 395 -10.92 -2.89 -6.35
CA MET A 395 -10.56 -3.41 -7.66
C MET A 395 -11.26 -2.62 -8.76
N ALA A 396 -10.60 -2.49 -9.93
CA ALA A 396 -11.20 -1.91 -11.13
C ALA A 396 -12.42 -2.74 -11.57
N GLU A 397 -13.50 -2.07 -11.98
CA GLU A 397 -14.76 -2.72 -12.35
C GLU A 397 -14.57 -3.65 -13.56
N GLU A 398 -13.80 -3.19 -14.55
CA GLU A 398 -13.49 -3.93 -15.78
C GLU A 398 -12.74 -5.24 -15.51
N THR A 399 -11.92 -5.27 -14.47
CA THR A 399 -11.20 -6.48 -14.06
C THR A 399 -12.15 -7.53 -13.49
N ALA A 400 -13.09 -7.12 -12.62
CA ALA A 400 -14.09 -8.04 -12.08
C ALA A 400 -15.10 -8.47 -13.15
N GLU A 401 -15.46 -7.59 -14.09
CA GLU A 401 -16.31 -7.92 -15.22
C GLU A 401 -15.69 -9.01 -16.11
N ARG A 402 -14.40 -8.88 -16.44
CA ARG A 402 -13.66 -9.90 -17.21
C ARG A 402 -13.58 -11.23 -16.49
N ALA A 403 -13.19 -11.22 -15.20
CA ALA A 403 -13.16 -12.43 -14.39
C ALA A 403 -14.53 -13.13 -14.34
N LYS A 404 -15.62 -12.36 -14.29
CA LYS A 404 -17.00 -12.89 -14.23
C LYS A 404 -17.44 -13.62 -15.51
N LYS A 405 -16.71 -13.49 -16.63
CA LYS A 405 -16.99 -14.23 -17.87
C LYS A 405 -16.65 -15.72 -17.75
N GLY A 406 -15.61 -16.06 -16.99
CA GLY A 406 -15.13 -17.44 -16.83
C GLY A 406 -15.28 -18.02 -15.42
N ALA A 407 -15.31 -17.17 -14.39
CA ALA A 407 -15.50 -17.60 -13.00
C ALA A 407 -16.96 -17.96 -12.70
N ASP A 408 -17.17 -19.12 -12.08
CA ASP A 408 -18.47 -19.59 -11.64
C ASP A 408 -18.91 -18.89 -10.35
N LEU A 409 -17.95 -18.59 -9.46
CA LEU A 409 -18.18 -17.96 -8.15
C LEU A 409 -17.16 -16.85 -7.89
N ILE A 410 -17.64 -15.64 -7.67
CA ILE A 410 -16.86 -14.52 -7.13
C ILE A 410 -17.47 -14.13 -5.80
N LEU A 411 -16.71 -14.29 -4.71
CA LEU A 411 -17.10 -13.79 -3.41
C LEU A 411 -16.06 -12.87 -2.81
N GLY A 412 -16.49 -11.96 -1.94
CA GLY A 412 -15.56 -11.03 -1.34
C GLY A 412 -16.15 -10.08 -0.32
N HIS A 413 -15.28 -9.23 0.19
CA HIS A 413 -15.60 -8.21 1.19
C HIS A 413 -15.56 -6.82 0.56
N ALA A 414 -16.49 -5.95 0.92
CA ALA A 414 -16.54 -4.58 0.42
C ALA A 414 -17.11 -3.61 1.45
N LEU A 415 -16.61 -2.37 1.42
CA LEU A 415 -17.24 -1.27 2.16
C LEU A 415 -18.46 -0.68 1.45
N PHE A 416 -18.52 -0.77 0.11
CA PHE A 416 -19.56 -0.18 -0.73
C PHE A 416 -19.99 -1.11 -1.86
N LEU A 417 -21.27 -1.07 -2.25
CA LEU A 417 -21.77 -1.73 -3.46
C LEU A 417 -21.50 -0.86 -4.71
N LYS A 418 -20.23 -0.72 -5.08
CA LYS A 418 -19.78 0.07 -6.24
C LYS A 418 -18.67 -0.67 -7.01
N GLY A 419 -18.52 -0.35 -8.29
CA GLY A 419 -17.47 -0.92 -9.14
C GLY A 419 -17.49 -2.44 -9.16
N ALA A 420 -16.30 -3.04 -9.01
CA ALA A 420 -16.09 -4.49 -8.99
C ALA A 420 -17.01 -5.27 -8.04
N ALA A 421 -17.44 -4.67 -6.92
CA ALA A 421 -18.35 -5.32 -5.97
C ALA A 421 -19.72 -5.71 -6.59
N ARG A 422 -20.12 -5.05 -7.68
CA ARG A 422 -21.37 -5.36 -8.42
C ARG A 422 -21.32 -6.66 -9.19
N HIS A 423 -20.13 -7.23 -9.42
CA HIS A 423 -19.95 -8.48 -10.15
C HIS A 423 -19.86 -9.72 -9.24
N ALA A 424 -19.82 -9.51 -7.92
CA ALA A 424 -19.79 -10.60 -6.94
C ALA A 424 -21.09 -11.42 -6.96
N ASP A 425 -20.98 -12.70 -6.65
CA ASP A 425 -22.09 -13.59 -6.33
C ASP A 425 -22.42 -13.55 -4.84
N ILE A 426 -21.41 -13.35 -4.00
CA ILE A 426 -21.57 -13.22 -2.54
C ILE A 426 -20.73 -12.03 -2.07
N LEU A 427 -21.36 -11.09 -1.37
CA LEU A 427 -20.69 -9.89 -0.87
C LEU A 427 -20.90 -9.75 0.64
N PHE A 428 -19.79 -9.66 1.38
CA PHE A 428 -19.79 -9.44 2.81
C PHE A 428 -19.53 -7.94 3.13
N PRO A 429 -20.34 -7.30 3.99
CA PRO A 429 -20.09 -5.94 4.45
C PRO A 429 -18.87 -5.87 5.37
N SER A 430 -17.85 -5.13 4.93
CA SER A 430 -16.59 -4.91 5.66
C SER A 430 -16.73 -3.93 6.82
N ALA A 431 -15.98 -4.19 7.89
CA ALA A 431 -15.61 -3.15 8.85
C ALA A 431 -14.50 -2.25 8.26
N ALA A 432 -14.64 -0.94 8.44
CA ALA A 432 -13.57 0.00 8.10
C ALA A 432 -12.42 -0.14 9.11
N PHE A 433 -11.23 0.38 8.78
CA PHE A 433 -10.05 0.28 9.65
C PHE A 433 -10.30 0.82 11.06
N SER A 434 -11.11 1.87 11.23
CA SER A 434 -11.44 2.44 12.54
C SER A 434 -12.38 1.56 13.37
N GLU A 435 -12.94 0.51 12.79
CA GLU A 435 -14.00 -0.32 13.37
C GLU A 435 -13.55 -1.73 13.76
N LYS A 436 -12.26 -2.00 13.57
CA LYS A 436 -11.63 -3.28 13.86
C LYS A 436 -10.31 -3.08 14.62
N THR A 437 -9.75 -4.17 15.11
CA THR A 437 -8.49 -4.21 15.85
C THR A 437 -7.60 -5.28 15.20
N GLY A 438 -6.30 -5.01 15.14
CA GLY A 438 -5.29 -5.94 14.64
C GLY A 438 -4.01 -5.18 14.34
N SER A 439 -3.26 -5.60 13.34
CA SER A 439 -1.96 -4.98 13.02
C SER A 439 -1.81 -4.66 11.54
N MET A 440 -1.01 -3.61 11.27
CA MET A 440 -0.48 -3.32 9.93
C MET A 440 1.02 -3.11 10.01
N THR A 441 1.71 -3.44 8.93
CA THR A 441 3.14 -3.27 8.78
C THR A 441 3.41 -2.17 7.76
N ASN A 442 4.07 -1.10 8.20
CA ASN A 442 4.38 0.05 7.37
C ASN A 442 5.52 -0.25 6.38
N THR A 443 5.85 0.71 5.51
CA THR A 443 6.88 0.54 4.47
C THR A 443 8.29 0.23 4.97
N SER A 444 8.60 0.59 6.23
CA SER A 444 9.87 0.28 6.89
C SER A 444 9.87 -1.10 7.59
N GLY A 445 8.79 -1.87 7.47
CA GLY A 445 8.65 -3.15 8.18
C GLY A 445 8.26 -3.01 9.66
N LEU A 446 7.90 -1.80 10.12
CA LEU A 446 7.42 -1.60 11.49
C LEU A 446 5.95 -2.02 11.58
N THR A 447 5.69 -3.08 12.35
CA THR A 447 4.34 -3.52 12.69
C THR A 447 3.77 -2.67 13.82
N GLN A 448 2.58 -2.14 13.62
CA GLN A 448 1.91 -1.24 14.55
C GLN A 448 0.50 -1.73 14.84
N ASP A 449 0.06 -1.50 16.08
CA ASP A 449 -1.29 -1.87 16.52
C ASP A 449 -2.32 -0.86 16.04
N LEU A 450 -3.36 -1.40 15.41
CA LEU A 450 -4.55 -0.70 15.02
C LEU A 450 -5.64 -0.98 16.06
N HIS A 451 -6.22 0.07 16.63
CA HIS A 451 -7.29 -0.05 17.63
C HIS A 451 -8.63 0.43 17.09
N LYS A 452 -9.67 -0.32 17.42
CA LYS A 452 -11.07 0.01 17.16
C LYS A 452 -11.51 1.25 17.94
N ALA A 453 -12.08 2.23 17.24
CA ALA A 453 -12.58 3.49 17.79
C ALA A 453 -14.12 3.61 17.80
N LEU A 454 -14.81 2.82 16.97
CA LEU A 454 -16.28 2.76 16.91
C LEU A 454 -16.76 1.40 16.38
N ASP A 455 -18.05 1.11 16.53
CA ASP A 455 -18.65 -0.09 15.96
C ASP A 455 -18.92 0.06 14.45
N PRO A 456 -18.80 -1.03 13.66
CA PRO A 456 -19.24 -1.02 12.26
C PRO A 456 -20.73 -0.71 12.11
N PRO A 457 -21.17 -0.12 10.98
CA PRO A 457 -22.57 0.20 10.75
C PRO A 457 -23.41 -1.06 10.46
N GLY A 458 -24.64 -1.07 10.98
CA GLY A 458 -25.62 -2.13 10.73
C GLY A 458 -25.10 -3.51 11.15
N ALA A 459 -25.09 -4.46 10.21
CA ALA A 459 -24.59 -5.81 10.44
C ALA A 459 -23.17 -6.04 9.89
N ALA A 460 -22.44 -4.99 9.48
CA ALA A 460 -21.06 -5.11 9.03
C ALA A 460 -20.16 -5.68 10.14
N ARG A 461 -19.15 -6.46 9.75
CA ARG A 461 -18.22 -7.11 10.69
C ARG A 461 -16.80 -7.12 10.15
N PRO A 462 -15.78 -7.20 11.02
CA PRO A 462 -14.40 -7.41 10.58
C PRO A 462 -14.25 -8.66 9.74
N GLU A 463 -13.47 -8.57 8.68
CA GLU A 463 -13.21 -9.64 7.72
C GLU A 463 -12.68 -10.90 8.42
N ALA A 464 -11.82 -10.71 9.43
CA ALA A 464 -11.26 -11.78 10.25
C ALA A 464 -12.34 -12.65 10.91
N GLN A 465 -13.46 -12.09 11.36
CA GLN A 465 -14.54 -12.86 11.99
C GLN A 465 -15.23 -13.77 10.98
N VAL A 466 -15.43 -13.29 9.75
CA VAL A 466 -16.06 -14.05 8.66
C VAL A 466 -15.13 -15.17 8.21
N LEU A 467 -13.86 -14.86 7.98
CA LEU A 467 -12.84 -15.84 7.58
C LEU A 467 -12.68 -16.94 8.65
N GLN A 468 -12.61 -16.57 9.93
CA GLN A 468 -12.54 -17.53 11.02
C GLN A 468 -13.78 -18.42 11.06
N ARG A 469 -14.99 -17.85 10.91
CA ARG A 469 -16.23 -18.64 10.87
C ARG A 469 -16.26 -19.62 9.71
N MET A 470 -15.74 -19.25 8.54
CA MET A 470 -15.61 -20.14 7.39
C MET A 470 -14.61 -21.27 7.67
N LEU A 471 -13.45 -20.97 8.27
CA LEU A 471 -12.48 -21.97 8.71
C LEU A 471 -13.09 -22.98 9.70
N ASP A 472 -13.89 -22.50 10.67
CA ASP A 472 -14.57 -23.34 11.65
C ASP A 472 -15.54 -24.31 10.97
N LEU A 473 -16.33 -23.83 9.99
CA LEU A 473 -17.25 -24.67 9.20
C LEU A 473 -16.52 -25.71 8.34
N LEU A 474 -15.27 -25.44 7.96
CA LEU A 474 -14.41 -26.37 7.25
C LEU A 474 -13.63 -27.30 8.21
N GLY A 475 -13.91 -27.26 9.51
CA GLY A 475 -13.30 -28.14 10.51
C GLY A 475 -11.88 -27.73 10.94
N MET A 476 -11.46 -26.50 10.65
CA MET A 476 -10.13 -25.97 10.99
C MET A 476 -10.14 -25.05 12.22
N SER A 477 -10.92 -25.42 13.24
CA SER A 477 -10.97 -24.65 14.48
C SER A 477 -9.62 -24.79 15.21
N LYS A 478 -8.80 -23.73 15.19
CA LYS A 478 -7.49 -23.54 15.85
C LYS A 478 -6.26 -23.91 15.02
N ALA A 479 -5.46 -22.88 14.73
CA ALA A 479 -4.03 -22.88 14.97
C ALA A 479 -3.70 -21.52 15.59
#